data_AF-A0A821ZPF4-F1
#
_entry.id   AF-A0A821ZPF4-F1
#
_cell.length_a   1.000
_cell.length_b   1.000
_cell.length_c   1.000
_cell.angle_alpha   90.00
_cell.angle_beta   90.00
_cell.angle_gamma   90.00
#
_symmetry.space_group_name_H-M   'P 1'
#
loop_
_entity.id
_entity.type
_entity.pdbx_description
1 polymer ?
#
loop_
_entity_poly.entity_id
_entity_poly.type
_entity_poly.pdbx_seq_one_letter_code
_entity_poly.pdbx_strand_id
1 'polypeptide(L)'
;ENRQYLINRSSSFFKNLFTKYFIRLDSESYVYMLAENDIINIHLSRLGIAFKYSSQHNTITSREYSDMHVDDNQCFGTLTGLRSGLLLSPMAAIEHKNRHQLCRKLIVPYGEIRISKKPDRYHQTVTINRTSESKSPFLHKYFVFNLNDRLRILQPTDSPTGWLYLALLHAVTSHCLPDQYTGMTGMERSFELLNSAGSWSDQPFDPVCRQILLQIAIISPQVNYYPENNQSMEKIEWNPDYLPYSLQHFGYYLIAKKLLEASEEWNFMYSTSATPNNDELEQLFKSKKYNEKLLMKLYWDYRDSYNPLARLSPQMEAEIQRTSIASSYKPIWENSWGC
;
A
#
# COMPACT_ATOMS: atom_id res chain seq x y z
N GLU A 1 -44.93 -10.75 -7.58
CA GLU A 1 -43.69 -11.53 -7.44
C GLU A 1 -42.52 -10.69 -7.95
N ASN A 2 -41.56 -10.32 -7.10
CA ASN A 2 -40.33 -9.67 -7.58
C ASN A 2 -39.48 -10.71 -8.29
N ARG A 3 -39.56 -10.75 -9.63
CA ARG A 3 -38.70 -11.60 -10.45
C ARG A 3 -37.34 -10.94 -10.58
N GLN A 4 -36.30 -11.64 -10.14
CA GLN A 4 -34.91 -11.24 -10.34
C GLN A 4 -34.33 -12.00 -11.53
N TYR A 5 -33.64 -11.28 -12.43
CA TYR A 5 -33.00 -11.85 -13.61
C TYR A 5 -31.48 -11.72 -13.50
N LEU A 6 -30.76 -12.82 -13.64
CA LEU A 6 -29.31 -12.79 -13.73
C LEU A 6 -28.90 -12.22 -15.10
N ILE A 7 -28.12 -11.15 -15.09
CA ILE A 7 -27.58 -10.57 -16.32
C ILE A 7 -26.46 -11.47 -16.84
N ASN A 8 -26.56 -11.86 -18.12
CA ASN A 8 -25.53 -12.67 -18.77
C ASN A 8 -24.19 -11.91 -18.79
N ARG A 9 -23.11 -12.55 -18.31
CA ARG A 9 -21.75 -12.00 -18.27
C ARG A 9 -21.20 -11.65 -19.66
N SER A 10 -21.65 -12.34 -20.70
CA SER A 10 -21.27 -12.05 -22.09
C SER A 10 -22.02 -10.87 -22.69
N SER A 11 -23.01 -10.30 -21.99
CA SER A 11 -23.73 -9.11 -22.48
C SER A 11 -22.81 -7.90 -22.52
N SER A 12 -23.03 -7.02 -23.51
CA SER A 12 -22.32 -5.74 -23.64
C SER A 12 -22.49 -4.87 -22.40
N PHE A 13 -23.70 -4.85 -21.82
CA PHE A 13 -24.01 -4.13 -20.59
C PHE A 13 -23.10 -4.55 -19.43
N PHE A 14 -23.03 -5.84 -19.14
CA PHE A 14 -22.20 -6.37 -18.06
C PHE A 14 -20.72 -6.04 -18.30
N LYS A 15 -20.20 -6.29 -19.52
CA LYS A 15 -18.79 -6.05 -19.87
C LYS A 15 -18.41 -4.58 -19.73
N ASN A 16 -19.27 -3.67 -20.20
CA ASN A 16 -19.01 -2.23 -20.12
C ASN A 16 -18.90 -1.75 -18.66
N LEU A 17 -19.86 -2.12 -17.80
CA LEU A 17 -19.81 -1.76 -16.38
C LEU A 17 -18.62 -2.40 -15.66
N PHE A 18 -18.38 -3.68 -15.91
CA PHE A 18 -17.27 -4.40 -15.29
C PHE A 18 -15.92 -3.79 -15.66
N THR A 19 -15.64 -3.60 -16.95
CA THR A 19 -14.35 -3.06 -17.41
C THR A 19 -14.15 -1.60 -17.01
N LYS A 20 -15.23 -0.79 -16.92
CA LYS A 20 -15.12 0.61 -16.50
C LYS A 20 -14.78 0.74 -15.01
N TYR A 21 -15.43 -0.06 -14.15
CA TYR A 21 -15.37 0.12 -12.70
C TYR A 21 -14.87 -1.12 -11.94
N PHE A 22 -15.55 -2.26 -12.09
CA PHE A 22 -15.40 -3.38 -11.15
C PHE A 22 -14.17 -4.27 -11.39
N ILE A 23 -13.55 -4.19 -12.57
CA ILE A 23 -12.25 -4.83 -12.86
C ILE A 23 -11.13 -4.36 -11.92
N ARG A 24 -11.32 -3.19 -11.29
CA ARG A 24 -10.40 -2.59 -10.31
C ARG A 24 -10.45 -3.28 -8.95
N LEU A 25 -11.52 -4.01 -8.65
CA LEU A 25 -11.74 -4.64 -7.34
C LEU A 25 -11.61 -6.16 -7.39
N ASP A 26 -12.11 -6.79 -8.45
CA ASP A 26 -12.11 -8.24 -8.58
C ASP A 26 -12.12 -8.70 -10.05
N SER A 27 -11.81 -9.97 -10.27
CA SER A 27 -11.98 -10.66 -11.55
C SER A 27 -13.44 -10.96 -11.84
N GLU A 28 -13.75 -11.07 -13.13
CA GLU A 28 -15.10 -11.22 -13.65
C GLU A 28 -15.87 -12.40 -13.04
N SER A 29 -15.19 -13.50 -12.74
CA SER A 29 -15.78 -14.73 -12.19
C SER A 29 -16.46 -14.53 -10.83
N TYR A 30 -16.04 -13.52 -10.06
CA TYR A 30 -16.59 -13.19 -8.74
C TYR A 30 -17.53 -11.98 -8.76
N VAL A 31 -17.90 -11.50 -9.96
CA VAL A 31 -18.90 -10.45 -10.13
C VAL A 31 -20.15 -11.03 -10.77
N TYR A 32 -21.30 -10.70 -10.21
CA TYR A 32 -22.61 -11.01 -10.81
C TYR A 32 -23.55 -9.82 -10.67
N MET A 33 -24.50 -9.71 -11.60
CA MET A 33 -25.46 -8.60 -11.64
C MET A 33 -26.88 -9.18 -11.73
N LEU A 34 -27.76 -8.73 -10.86
CA LEU A 34 -29.17 -9.12 -10.81
C LEU A 34 -30.03 -7.92 -11.18
N ALA A 35 -30.83 -8.04 -12.24
CA ALA A 35 -31.84 -7.05 -12.59
C ALA A 35 -33.14 -7.35 -11.82
N GLU A 36 -33.64 -6.35 -11.12
CA GLU A 36 -34.90 -6.37 -10.40
C GLU A 36 -35.63 -5.06 -10.68
N ASN A 37 -36.72 -5.13 -11.44
CA ASN A 37 -37.43 -3.97 -11.97
C ASN A 37 -36.45 -3.05 -12.75
N ASP A 38 -36.38 -1.76 -12.41
CA ASP A 38 -35.47 -0.78 -13.03
C ASP A 38 -34.10 -0.67 -12.36
N ILE A 39 -33.80 -1.57 -11.40
CA ILE A 39 -32.57 -1.53 -10.60
C ILE A 39 -31.72 -2.75 -10.94
N ILE A 40 -30.42 -2.52 -11.09
CA ILE A 40 -29.44 -3.58 -11.27
C ILE A 40 -28.57 -3.65 -10.02
N ASN A 41 -28.70 -4.74 -9.27
CA ASN A 41 -27.88 -5.04 -8.10
C ASN A 41 -26.59 -5.72 -8.57
N ILE A 42 -25.45 -5.12 -8.26
CA ILE A 42 -24.12 -5.57 -8.67
C ILE A 42 -23.42 -6.12 -7.42
N HIS A 43 -22.97 -7.36 -7.46
CA HIS A 43 -22.40 -8.04 -6.31
C HIS A 43 -20.97 -8.51 -6.60
N LEU A 44 -20.05 -8.18 -5.71
CA LEU A 44 -18.67 -8.68 -5.72
C LEU A 44 -18.56 -9.75 -4.63
N SER A 45 -18.85 -11.00 -5.00
CA SER A 45 -19.15 -12.09 -4.06
C SER A 45 -18.04 -12.34 -3.04
N ARG A 46 -16.79 -12.21 -3.49
CA ARG A 46 -15.62 -12.46 -2.64
C ARG A 46 -15.34 -11.34 -1.64
N LEU A 47 -15.62 -10.10 -2.02
CA LEU A 47 -15.45 -8.92 -1.16
C LEU A 47 -16.65 -8.68 -0.24
N GLY A 48 -17.80 -9.28 -0.53
CA GLY A 48 -19.03 -9.06 0.23
C GLY A 48 -19.63 -7.66 0.04
N ILE A 49 -19.16 -6.88 -0.93
CA ILE A 49 -19.68 -5.53 -1.24
C ILE A 49 -20.66 -5.57 -2.41
N ALA A 50 -21.61 -4.65 -2.42
CA ALA A 50 -22.59 -4.54 -3.49
C ALA A 50 -22.91 -3.09 -3.86
N PHE A 51 -23.34 -2.92 -5.10
CA PHE A 51 -23.70 -1.65 -5.66
C PHE A 51 -25.08 -1.74 -6.31
N LYS A 52 -25.73 -0.60 -6.47
CA LYS A 52 -27.01 -0.50 -7.18
C LYS A 52 -26.86 0.47 -8.33
N TYR A 53 -27.13 0.00 -9.54
CA TYR A 53 -27.24 0.85 -10.71
C TYR A 53 -28.71 1.22 -10.92
N SER A 54 -28.99 2.53 -10.99
CA SER A 54 -30.31 3.07 -11.34
C SER A 54 -30.27 3.62 -12.76
N SER A 55 -31.10 3.06 -13.64
CA SER A 55 -31.22 3.51 -15.03
C SER A 55 -31.72 4.95 -15.14
N GLN A 56 -32.57 5.38 -14.21
CA GLN A 56 -33.19 6.72 -14.19
C GLN A 56 -32.16 7.84 -13.97
N HIS A 57 -31.16 7.58 -13.13
CA HIS A 57 -30.13 8.57 -12.79
C HIS A 57 -28.78 8.29 -13.46
N ASN A 58 -28.63 7.12 -14.10
CA ASN A 58 -27.37 6.62 -14.65
C ASN A 58 -26.22 6.63 -13.62
N THR A 59 -26.56 6.39 -12.35
CA THR A 59 -25.61 6.39 -11.22
C THR A 59 -25.50 5.00 -10.60
N ILE A 60 -24.30 4.71 -10.10
CA ILE A 60 -24.02 3.47 -9.35
C ILE A 60 -23.81 3.87 -7.90
N THR A 61 -24.76 3.56 -7.02
CA THR A 61 -24.66 3.85 -5.59
C THR A 61 -24.06 2.66 -4.84
N SER A 62 -23.27 2.96 -3.80
CA SER A 62 -22.73 1.95 -2.90
C SER A 62 -23.80 1.50 -1.90
N ARG A 63 -23.86 0.22 -1.58
CA ARG A 63 -24.74 -0.29 -0.52
C ARG A 63 -24.10 -0.15 0.86
N GLU A 64 -22.80 -0.34 0.95
CA GLU A 64 -22.04 -0.34 2.20
C GLU A 64 -21.65 1.08 2.65
N TYR A 65 -21.61 2.03 1.72
CA TYR A 65 -21.30 3.43 1.98
C TYR A 65 -22.46 4.32 1.55
N SER A 66 -23.37 4.60 2.48
CA SER A 66 -24.51 5.50 2.26
C SER A 66 -24.08 6.85 1.71
N ASP A 67 -24.94 7.46 0.89
CA ASP A 67 -24.70 8.74 0.22
C ASP A 67 -23.44 8.80 -0.65
N MET A 68 -22.92 7.64 -1.08
CA MET A 68 -21.77 7.55 -1.99
C MET A 68 -22.15 6.85 -3.30
N HIS A 69 -21.64 7.37 -4.40
CA HIS A 69 -21.72 6.77 -5.73
C HIS A 69 -20.33 6.51 -6.30
N VAL A 70 -20.23 5.61 -7.27
CA VAL A 70 -19.00 5.38 -8.02
C VAL A 70 -18.68 6.61 -8.87
N ASP A 71 -17.52 7.21 -8.66
CA ASP A 71 -17.09 8.40 -9.39
C ASP A 71 -16.86 8.06 -10.88
N ASP A 72 -17.36 8.87 -11.81
CA ASP A 72 -17.07 8.67 -13.23
C ASP A 72 -15.59 8.83 -13.56
N ASN A 73 -14.92 9.75 -12.85
CA ASN A 73 -13.49 9.95 -12.93
C ASN A 73 -12.77 9.14 -11.83
N GLN A 74 -12.32 7.95 -12.20
CA GLN A 74 -11.56 7.06 -11.33
C GLN A 74 -10.09 7.48 -11.10
N CYS A 75 -9.76 8.77 -11.31
CA CYS A 75 -8.45 9.33 -10.98
C CYS A 75 -8.48 9.98 -9.60
N PHE A 76 -7.68 9.47 -8.67
CA PHE A 76 -7.54 10.02 -7.32
C PHE A 76 -6.37 11.02 -7.19
N GLY A 77 -5.44 11.08 -8.15
CA GLY A 77 -4.34 12.06 -8.20
C GLY A 77 -3.11 11.75 -7.34
N THR A 78 -3.23 10.82 -6.39
CA THR A 78 -2.12 10.17 -5.66
C THR A 78 -1.98 8.71 -6.10
N LEU A 79 -1.17 7.88 -5.42
CA LEU A 79 -0.99 6.44 -5.69
C LEU A 79 -0.82 6.13 -7.20
N THR A 80 -0.03 6.95 -7.89
CA THR A 80 0.09 6.93 -9.36
C THR A 80 0.49 5.54 -9.85
N GLY A 81 -0.18 5.06 -10.90
CA GLY A 81 0.08 3.73 -11.46
C GLY A 81 -0.68 2.58 -10.80
N LEU A 82 -1.35 2.79 -9.65
CA LEU A 82 -2.26 1.81 -9.07
C LEU A 82 -3.49 1.61 -9.97
N ARG A 83 -3.75 0.36 -10.34
CA ARG A 83 -4.93 -0.05 -11.15
C ARG A 83 -6.06 -0.63 -10.33
N SER A 84 -5.75 -1.09 -9.11
CA SER A 84 -6.68 -1.73 -8.23
C SER A 84 -7.18 -0.72 -7.20
N GLY A 85 -8.41 -0.24 -7.38
CA GLY A 85 -9.03 0.76 -6.52
C GLY A 85 -10.28 1.36 -7.16
N LEU A 86 -11.38 1.43 -6.41
CA LEU A 86 -12.63 2.04 -6.84
C LEU A 86 -12.89 3.30 -6.02
N LEU A 87 -12.93 4.43 -6.71
CA LEU A 87 -13.21 5.72 -6.11
C LEU A 87 -14.72 5.96 -6.03
N LEU A 88 -15.17 6.37 -4.86
CA LEU A 88 -16.53 6.77 -4.56
C LEU A 88 -16.58 8.26 -4.19
N SER A 89 -17.61 8.94 -4.66
CA SER A 89 -17.86 10.36 -4.39
C SER A 89 -19.20 10.55 -3.70
N PRO A 90 -19.34 11.60 -2.85
CA PRO A 90 -20.62 11.92 -2.22
C PRO A 90 -21.70 12.22 -3.26
N MET A 91 -22.94 11.78 -3.02
CA MET A 91 -24.10 12.11 -3.87
C MET A 91 -24.29 13.63 -4.00
N ALA A 92 -23.98 14.40 -2.94
CA ALA A 92 -24.02 15.86 -2.95
C ALA A 92 -23.14 16.51 -4.03
N ALA A 93 -22.08 15.81 -4.50
CA ALA A 93 -21.24 16.29 -5.60
C ALA A 93 -22.03 16.40 -6.92
N ILE A 94 -22.94 15.47 -7.17
CA ILE A 94 -23.83 15.48 -8.34
C ILE A 94 -24.83 16.64 -8.25
N GLU A 95 -25.29 16.96 -7.04
CA GLU A 95 -26.23 18.05 -6.79
C GLU A 95 -25.60 19.45 -6.89
N HIS A 96 -24.30 19.56 -7.22
CA HIS A 96 -23.51 20.80 -7.23
C HIS A 96 -23.56 21.59 -5.91
N LYS A 97 -24.01 20.98 -4.82
CA LYS A 97 -24.01 21.58 -3.49
C LYS A 97 -22.66 21.32 -2.84
N ASN A 98 -21.98 22.39 -2.42
CA ASN A 98 -20.79 22.34 -1.57
C ASN A 98 -19.62 21.48 -2.10
N ARG A 99 -19.09 21.82 -3.29
CA ARG A 99 -17.87 21.23 -3.87
C ARG A 99 -16.62 21.30 -2.97
N HIS A 100 -16.64 22.11 -1.92
CA HIS A 100 -15.52 22.33 -0.99
C HIS A 100 -15.49 21.34 0.20
N GLN A 101 -16.43 20.40 0.30
CA GLN A 101 -16.53 19.43 1.41
C GLN A 101 -16.66 17.97 0.93
N LEU A 102 -16.05 17.64 -0.20
CA LEU A 102 -16.12 16.28 -0.74
C LEU A 102 -15.07 15.39 -0.06
N CYS A 103 -15.51 14.61 0.92
CA CYS A 103 -14.76 13.46 1.42
C CYS A 103 -15.08 12.26 0.53
N ARG A 104 -14.20 12.01 -0.45
CA ARG A 104 -14.29 10.84 -1.33
C ARG A 104 -13.78 9.60 -0.60
N LYS A 105 -14.18 8.41 -1.04
CA LYS A 105 -13.72 7.13 -0.48
C LYS A 105 -13.07 6.30 -1.56
N LEU A 106 -11.87 5.77 -1.31
CA LEU A 106 -11.18 4.85 -2.20
C LEU A 106 -11.23 3.45 -1.60
N ILE A 107 -11.95 2.55 -2.25
CA ILE A 107 -11.98 1.12 -1.91
C ILE A 107 -10.82 0.44 -2.62
N VAL A 108 -9.89 -0.16 -1.89
CA VAL A 108 -8.77 -0.90 -2.46
C VAL A 108 -8.84 -2.35 -1.99
N PRO A 109 -8.91 -3.34 -2.91
CA PRO A 109 -8.89 -4.74 -2.50
C PRO A 109 -7.56 -5.09 -1.83
N TYR A 110 -7.52 -6.14 -1.00
CA TYR A 110 -6.26 -6.71 -0.51
C TYR A 110 -5.84 -7.93 -1.32
N GLY A 111 -4.52 -8.12 -1.47
CA GLY A 111 -3.93 -9.26 -2.16
C GLY A 111 -2.43 -9.09 -2.42
N GLU A 112 -1.89 -9.97 -3.26
CA GLU A 112 -0.48 -9.94 -3.69
C GLU A 112 -0.24 -8.76 -4.64
N ILE A 113 0.71 -7.88 -4.29
CA ILE A 113 1.06 -6.76 -5.16
C ILE A 113 1.96 -7.23 -6.30
N ARG A 114 1.55 -6.93 -7.54
CA ARG A 114 2.35 -7.14 -8.75
C ARG A 114 2.71 -5.81 -9.38
N ILE A 115 4.00 -5.61 -9.60
CA ILE A 115 4.57 -4.42 -10.21
C ILE A 115 5.04 -4.79 -11.61
N SER A 116 4.70 -3.96 -12.59
CA SER A 116 5.19 -4.10 -13.95
C SER A 116 5.59 -2.75 -14.50
N LYS A 117 6.75 -2.68 -15.14
CA LYS A 117 7.20 -1.48 -15.85
C LYS A 117 7.21 -1.79 -17.34
N LYS A 118 6.29 -1.15 -18.08
CA LYS A 118 6.30 -1.25 -19.54
C LYS A 118 7.33 -0.28 -20.12
N PRO A 119 8.03 -0.61 -21.22
CA PRO A 119 9.06 0.26 -21.81
C PRO A 119 8.52 1.63 -22.26
N ASP A 120 7.24 1.69 -22.63
CA ASP A 120 6.54 2.89 -23.10
C ASP A 120 6.06 3.82 -21.97
N ARG A 121 6.28 3.45 -20.70
CA ARG A 121 5.76 4.19 -19.54
C ARG A 121 6.86 4.61 -18.59
N TYR A 122 6.81 5.89 -18.21
CA TYR A 122 7.73 6.48 -17.24
C TYR A 122 7.45 6.05 -15.78
N HIS A 123 6.23 5.60 -15.50
CA HIS A 123 5.80 5.15 -14.17
C HIS A 123 5.38 3.67 -14.19
N GLN A 124 5.76 2.93 -13.15
CA GLN A 124 5.36 1.54 -12.97
C GLN A 124 3.84 1.41 -12.79
N THR A 125 3.30 0.28 -13.26
CA THR A 125 1.92 -0.11 -13.05
C THR A 125 1.84 -1.09 -11.90
N VAL A 126 1.02 -0.77 -10.92
CA VAL A 126 0.79 -1.58 -9.71
C VAL A 126 -0.60 -2.19 -9.81
N THR A 127 -0.67 -3.51 -9.71
CA THR A 127 -1.91 -4.30 -9.72
C THR A 127 -1.94 -5.20 -8.50
N ILE A 128 -3.14 -5.47 -7.99
CA ILE A 128 -3.32 -6.40 -6.88
C ILE A 128 -3.84 -7.69 -7.48
N ASN A 129 -3.01 -8.73 -7.46
CA ASN A 129 -3.37 -10.04 -7.97
C ASN A 129 -4.28 -10.76 -6.98
N ARG A 130 -5.42 -11.18 -7.51
CA ARG A 130 -6.47 -11.88 -6.75
C ARG A 130 -7.00 -13.09 -7.52
N THR A 131 -6.23 -13.66 -8.44
CA THR A 131 -6.65 -14.90 -9.12
C THR A 131 -6.56 -16.09 -8.16
N SER A 132 -7.07 -17.26 -8.59
CA SER A 132 -6.91 -18.52 -7.85
C SER A 132 -5.45 -18.93 -7.65
N GLU A 133 -4.52 -18.36 -8.42
CA GLU A 133 -3.07 -18.54 -8.28
C GLU A 133 -2.46 -17.64 -7.20
N SER A 134 -3.24 -16.70 -6.65
CA SER A 134 -2.76 -15.85 -5.56
C SER A 134 -2.51 -16.70 -4.32
N LYS A 135 -1.31 -16.58 -3.75
CA LYS A 135 -0.93 -17.27 -2.52
C LYS A 135 -1.57 -16.64 -1.26
N SER A 136 -2.23 -15.49 -1.38
CA SER A 136 -2.83 -14.83 -0.22
C SER A 136 -4.15 -15.50 0.17
N PRO A 137 -4.32 -15.97 1.42
CA PRO A 137 -5.59 -16.51 1.90
C PRO A 137 -6.64 -15.41 2.18
N PHE A 138 -6.26 -14.14 2.12
CA PHE A 138 -7.08 -13.00 2.56
C PHE A 138 -7.77 -12.27 1.39
N LEU A 139 -8.13 -12.99 0.32
CA LEU A 139 -8.76 -12.41 -0.87
C LEU A 139 -10.17 -11.84 -0.63
N HIS A 140 -10.75 -12.05 0.56
CA HIS A 140 -12.00 -11.41 0.97
C HIS A 140 -11.80 -10.02 1.58
N LYS A 141 -10.56 -9.66 1.97
CA LYS A 141 -10.25 -8.39 2.61
C LYS A 141 -10.15 -7.26 1.57
N TYR A 142 -10.54 -6.07 2.00
CA TYR A 142 -10.34 -4.81 1.30
C TYR A 142 -10.21 -3.69 2.34
N PHE A 143 -9.68 -2.56 1.93
CA PHE A 143 -9.49 -1.39 2.76
C PHE A 143 -10.20 -0.20 2.13
N VAL A 144 -10.64 0.72 2.98
CA VAL A 144 -11.23 1.98 2.53
C VAL A 144 -10.39 3.13 3.04
N PHE A 145 -10.05 4.03 2.14
CA PHE A 145 -9.28 5.22 2.44
C PHE A 145 -10.14 6.45 2.17
N ASN A 146 -10.13 7.42 3.08
CA ASN A 146 -10.82 8.69 2.90
C ASN A 146 -9.89 9.64 2.14
N LEU A 147 -10.33 10.14 0.99
CA LEU A 147 -9.72 11.26 0.27
C LEU A 147 -10.36 12.56 0.76
N ASN A 148 -9.58 13.41 1.42
CA ASN A 148 -10.02 14.75 1.80
C ASN A 148 -9.47 15.76 0.78
N ASP A 149 -10.30 16.21 -0.15
CA ASP A 149 -9.86 17.09 -1.25
C ASP A 149 -9.43 18.49 -0.79
N ARG A 150 -9.91 18.93 0.38
CA ARG A 150 -9.51 20.22 0.96
C ARG A 150 -8.12 20.12 1.57
N LEU A 151 -7.87 19.07 2.34
CA LEU A 151 -6.57 18.86 2.99
C LEU A 151 -5.54 18.23 2.05
N ARG A 152 -5.99 17.66 0.93
CA ARG A 152 -5.15 16.90 -0.02
C ARG A 152 -4.46 15.69 0.62
N ILE A 153 -5.18 15.01 1.52
CA ILE A 153 -4.66 13.85 2.26
C ILE A 153 -5.52 12.63 1.96
N LEU A 154 -4.84 11.49 1.76
CA LEU A 154 -5.43 10.17 1.77
C LEU A 154 -5.21 9.52 3.14
N GLN A 155 -6.29 9.17 3.84
CA GLN A 155 -6.23 8.66 5.21
C GLN A 155 -6.89 7.29 5.35
N PRO A 156 -6.35 6.38 6.19
CA PRO A 156 -7.01 5.13 6.55
C PRO A 156 -8.23 5.36 7.45
N THR A 157 -9.14 4.38 7.43
CA THR A 157 -10.43 4.37 8.15
C THR A 157 -10.39 3.47 9.38
N ASP A 158 -9.29 3.46 10.14
CA ASP A 158 -9.25 2.86 11.49
C ASP A 158 -8.79 1.38 11.52
N SER A 159 -7.46 1.19 11.50
CA SER A 159 -6.73 0.02 12.03
C SER A 159 -5.25 0.16 11.66
N PRO A 160 -4.31 -0.33 12.50
CA PRO A 160 -2.90 -0.41 12.11
C PRO A 160 -2.69 -1.10 10.77
N THR A 161 -3.45 -2.16 10.49
CA THR A 161 -3.46 -2.85 9.19
C THR A 161 -3.73 -1.89 8.02
N GLY A 162 -4.71 -1.00 8.15
CA GLY A 162 -5.04 -0.02 7.12
C GLY A 162 -3.95 1.03 6.91
N TRP A 163 -3.30 1.50 7.99
CA TRP A 163 -2.16 2.40 7.92
C TRP A 163 -0.97 1.76 7.20
N LEU A 164 -0.61 0.54 7.61
CA LEU A 164 0.46 -0.23 6.99
C LEU A 164 0.16 -0.52 5.52
N TYR A 165 -1.08 -0.88 5.18
CA TYR A 165 -1.45 -1.14 3.80
C TYR A 165 -1.39 0.11 2.93
N LEU A 166 -1.86 1.25 3.43
CA LEU A 166 -1.76 2.52 2.72
C LEU A 166 -0.29 2.92 2.52
N ALA A 167 0.55 2.73 3.54
CA ALA A 167 1.99 2.97 3.43
C ALA A 167 2.63 2.09 2.34
N LEU A 168 2.33 0.78 2.34
CA LEU A 168 2.78 -0.15 1.32
C LEU A 168 2.38 0.31 -0.09
N LEU A 169 1.12 0.71 -0.28
CA LEU A 169 0.63 1.21 -1.57
C LEU A 169 1.40 2.46 -2.01
N HIS A 170 1.64 3.42 -1.13
CA HIS A 170 2.46 4.60 -1.42
C HIS A 170 3.91 4.24 -1.75
N ALA A 171 4.52 3.29 -1.04
CA ALA A 171 5.87 2.82 -1.31
C ALA A 171 6.00 2.25 -2.74
N VAL A 172 5.12 1.34 -3.14
CA VAL A 172 5.19 0.66 -4.45
C VAL A 172 4.74 1.53 -5.62
N THR A 173 3.97 2.58 -5.35
CA THR A 173 3.54 3.59 -6.34
C THR A 173 4.40 4.86 -6.31
N SER A 174 5.50 4.87 -5.55
CA SER A 174 6.36 6.05 -5.46
C SER A 174 7.05 6.36 -6.81
N HIS A 175 7.48 7.60 -6.93
CA HIS A 175 8.25 8.12 -8.05
C HIS A 175 9.22 9.19 -7.54
N CYS A 176 10.20 9.58 -8.37
CA CYS A 176 11.11 10.67 -8.02
C CYS A 176 10.42 12.04 -7.97
N LEU A 177 9.24 12.18 -8.58
CA LEU A 177 8.44 13.40 -8.54
C LEU A 177 7.27 13.25 -7.56
N PRO A 178 6.95 14.30 -6.80
CA PRO A 178 5.75 14.32 -5.96
C PRO A 178 4.47 14.09 -6.77
N ASP A 179 3.49 13.43 -6.16
CA ASP A 179 2.18 13.27 -6.79
C ASP A 179 1.38 14.58 -6.74
N GLN A 180 0.47 14.74 -7.72
CA GLN A 180 -0.26 16.00 -7.92
C GLN A 180 -1.28 16.29 -6.83
N TYR A 181 -1.69 15.26 -6.08
CA TYR A 181 -2.71 15.40 -5.06
C TYR A 181 -2.08 15.80 -3.74
N THR A 182 -1.18 14.98 -3.18
CA THR A 182 -0.56 15.19 -1.87
C THR A 182 0.60 16.19 -1.90
N GLY A 183 1.20 16.44 -3.07
CA GLY A 183 2.42 17.24 -3.17
C GLY A 183 3.65 16.55 -2.57
N MET A 184 3.56 15.24 -2.29
CA MET A 184 4.63 14.42 -1.74
C MET A 184 4.90 13.23 -2.65
N THR A 185 6.11 12.70 -2.62
CA THR A 185 6.43 11.42 -3.23
C THR A 185 5.76 10.28 -2.45
N GLY A 186 5.50 9.15 -3.11
CA GLY A 186 4.97 7.97 -2.42
C GLY A 186 5.90 7.47 -1.31
N MET A 187 7.21 7.61 -1.47
CA MET A 187 8.19 7.23 -0.44
C MET A 187 8.01 8.09 0.81
N GLU A 188 7.96 9.42 0.67
CA GLU A 188 7.75 10.33 1.80
C GLU A 188 6.43 10.04 2.52
N ARG A 189 5.32 9.90 1.77
CA ARG A 189 4.02 9.54 2.36
C ARG A 189 4.06 8.20 3.07
N SER A 190 4.78 7.23 2.52
CA SER A 190 4.92 5.91 3.13
C SER A 190 5.68 6.00 4.46
N PHE A 191 6.80 6.72 4.53
CA PHE A 191 7.56 6.89 5.78
C PHE A 191 6.77 7.71 6.82
N GLU A 192 6.04 8.73 6.39
CA GLU A 192 5.14 9.49 7.28
C GLU A 192 4.07 8.58 7.91
N LEU A 193 3.43 7.73 7.10
CA LEU A 193 2.41 6.78 7.59
C LEU A 193 3.03 5.73 8.52
N LEU A 194 4.20 5.18 8.21
CA LEU A 194 4.87 4.16 9.04
C LEU A 194 5.37 4.72 10.38
N ASN A 195 5.81 5.98 10.40
CA ASN A 195 6.21 6.66 11.64
C ASN A 195 5.01 7.16 12.47
N SER A 196 3.82 7.27 11.86
CA SER A 196 2.60 7.69 12.57
C SER A 196 2.19 6.65 13.62
N ALA A 197 1.69 7.12 14.75
CA ALA A 197 1.13 6.26 15.81
C ALA A 197 0.05 5.29 15.30
N GLY A 198 -0.64 5.64 14.21
CA GLY A 198 -1.64 4.76 13.60
C GLY A 198 -1.07 3.45 13.03
N SER A 199 0.23 3.37 12.72
CA SER A 199 0.90 2.12 12.28
C SER A 199 1.36 1.24 13.44
N TRP A 200 1.34 1.76 14.67
CA TRP A 200 1.76 1.03 15.87
C TRP A 200 0.57 0.31 16.49
N SER A 201 0.84 -0.76 17.23
CA SER A 201 -0.18 -1.62 17.82
C SER A 201 0.15 -1.89 19.29
N ASP A 202 -0.86 -1.87 20.13
CA ASP A 202 -0.86 -2.29 21.54
C ASP A 202 -1.23 -3.77 21.72
N GLN A 203 -1.14 -4.52 20.63
CA GLN A 203 -1.40 -5.95 20.53
C GLN A 203 -0.52 -6.58 19.45
N PRO A 204 -0.25 -7.89 19.54
CA PRO A 204 0.43 -8.65 18.49
C PRO A 204 -0.28 -8.47 17.14
N PHE A 205 0.50 -8.23 16.09
CA PHE A 205 -0.03 -8.03 14.75
C PHE A 205 -0.73 -9.29 14.23
N ASP A 206 -1.92 -9.09 13.66
CA ASP A 206 -2.65 -10.16 12.99
C ASP A 206 -1.92 -10.65 11.71
N PRO A 207 -2.28 -11.83 11.17
CA PRO A 207 -1.62 -12.39 9.98
C PRO A 207 -1.62 -11.48 8.74
N VAL A 208 -2.64 -10.63 8.55
CA VAL A 208 -2.71 -9.67 7.43
C VAL A 208 -1.69 -8.56 7.63
N CYS A 209 -1.57 -8.03 8.85
CA CYS A 209 -0.52 -7.07 9.21
C CYS A 209 0.87 -7.63 8.95
N ARG A 210 1.15 -8.87 9.38
CA ARG A 210 2.46 -9.52 9.15
C ARG A 210 2.75 -9.68 7.66
N GLN A 211 1.75 -10.08 6.85
CA GLN A 211 1.92 -10.17 5.39
C GLN A 211 2.15 -8.79 4.73
N ILE A 212 1.56 -7.71 5.25
CA ILE A 212 1.84 -6.34 4.78
C ILE A 212 3.27 -5.92 5.17
N LEU A 213 3.68 -6.13 6.42
CA LEU A 213 5.03 -5.82 6.89
C LEU A 213 6.09 -6.60 6.12
N LEU A 214 5.84 -7.86 5.78
CA LEU A 214 6.69 -8.65 4.89
C LEU A 214 6.86 -7.97 3.53
N GLN A 215 5.75 -7.58 2.90
CA GLN A 215 5.78 -6.88 1.62
C GLN A 215 6.52 -5.54 1.71
N ILE A 216 6.42 -4.82 2.83
CA ILE A 216 7.18 -3.57 3.06
C ILE A 216 8.67 -3.88 3.23
N ALA A 217 9.04 -4.85 4.08
CA ALA A 217 10.43 -5.16 4.39
C ALA A 217 11.21 -5.58 3.14
N ILE A 218 10.60 -6.36 2.24
CA ILE A 218 11.25 -6.81 1.00
C ILE A 218 11.40 -5.69 -0.05
N ILE A 219 10.82 -4.50 0.14
CA ILE A 219 11.11 -3.34 -0.73
C ILE A 219 12.57 -2.91 -0.55
N SER A 220 13.13 -3.07 0.65
CA SER A 220 14.55 -2.79 0.86
C SER A 220 15.42 -3.75 0.05
N PRO A 221 16.52 -3.24 -0.55
CA PRO A 221 17.47 -4.09 -1.24
C PRO A 221 18.16 -5.00 -0.22
N GLN A 222 18.57 -6.18 -0.66
CA GLN A 222 19.34 -7.10 0.18
C GLN A 222 20.78 -6.59 0.28
N VAL A 223 21.36 -6.60 1.46
CA VAL A 223 22.70 -6.06 1.70
C VAL A 223 23.53 -7.06 2.50
N ASN A 224 24.71 -7.38 1.99
CA ASN A 224 25.66 -8.32 2.59
C ASN A 224 27.10 -7.89 2.32
N TYR A 225 28.06 -8.56 2.94
CA TYR A 225 29.47 -8.38 2.62
C TYR A 225 30.00 -9.46 1.68
N TYR A 226 30.98 -9.11 0.84
CA TYR A 226 31.74 -10.03 0.01
C TYR A 226 33.25 -9.95 0.30
N PRO A 227 33.96 -11.09 0.40
CA PRO A 227 33.39 -12.41 0.68
C PRO A 227 32.76 -12.40 2.10
N GLU A 228 31.76 -13.25 2.34
CA GLU A 228 30.95 -13.24 3.59
C GLU A 228 31.81 -13.24 4.86
N ASN A 229 32.96 -13.92 4.82
CA ASN A 229 33.85 -14.13 5.96
C ASN A 229 34.83 -12.97 6.22
N ASN A 230 35.00 -12.03 5.29
CA ASN A 230 36.09 -11.04 5.37
C ASN A 230 35.62 -9.57 5.35
N GLN A 231 34.31 -9.31 5.34
CA GLN A 231 33.70 -7.96 5.37
C GLN A 231 34.39 -6.92 4.47
N SER A 232 34.99 -7.36 3.35
CA SER A 232 35.96 -6.54 2.61
C SER A 232 35.29 -5.60 1.61
N MET A 233 34.10 -5.98 1.13
CA MET A 233 33.34 -5.22 0.14
C MET A 233 31.85 -5.28 0.45
N GLU A 234 31.16 -4.14 0.35
CA GLU A 234 29.71 -4.07 0.48
C GLU A 234 29.05 -4.56 -0.81
N LYS A 235 28.08 -5.46 -0.68
CA LYS A 235 27.29 -6.01 -1.79
C LYS A 235 25.83 -5.64 -1.58
N ILE A 236 25.29 -4.83 -2.51
CA ILE A 236 23.88 -4.45 -2.53
C ILE A 236 23.21 -5.20 -3.69
N GLU A 237 22.28 -6.08 -3.35
CA GLU A 237 21.43 -6.81 -4.28
C GLU A 237 20.06 -6.15 -4.32
N TRP A 238 19.90 -5.26 -5.29
CA TRP A 238 18.61 -4.66 -5.60
C TRP A 238 17.62 -5.72 -6.07
N ASN A 239 16.37 -5.58 -5.65
CA ASN A 239 15.31 -6.50 -6.03
C ASN A 239 15.08 -6.40 -7.55
N PRO A 240 15.33 -7.48 -8.31
CA PRO A 240 15.26 -7.46 -9.77
C PRO A 240 13.82 -7.50 -10.30
N ASP A 241 12.85 -7.83 -9.44
CA ASP A 241 11.45 -8.07 -9.78
C ASP A 241 10.66 -6.78 -10.05
N TYR A 242 11.01 -6.11 -11.16
CA TYR A 242 10.30 -4.96 -11.74
C TYR A 242 10.13 -3.73 -10.85
N LEU A 243 10.76 -3.71 -9.66
CA LEU A 243 10.74 -2.61 -8.72
C LEU A 243 11.86 -1.61 -9.07
N PRO A 244 11.55 -0.37 -9.48
CA PRO A 244 12.56 0.65 -9.73
C PRO A 244 13.50 0.86 -8.54
N TYR A 245 14.79 1.04 -8.79
CA TYR A 245 15.80 1.31 -7.75
C TYR A 245 15.43 2.51 -6.86
N SER A 246 14.75 3.50 -7.43
CA SER A 246 14.22 4.68 -6.73
C SER A 246 13.22 4.38 -5.61
N LEU A 247 12.63 3.18 -5.57
CA LEU A 247 11.66 2.79 -4.54
C LEU A 247 12.33 2.00 -3.41
N GLN A 248 13.53 1.50 -3.65
CA GLN A 248 14.20 0.54 -2.77
C GLN A 248 14.99 1.27 -1.68
N HIS A 249 14.28 1.74 -0.65
CA HIS A 249 14.89 2.44 0.47
C HIS A 249 15.38 1.47 1.56
N PHE A 250 16.57 1.67 2.11
CA PHE A 250 17.14 0.83 3.18
C PHE A 250 16.31 0.88 4.48
N GLY A 251 15.56 1.96 4.69
CA GLY A 251 14.74 2.13 5.89
C GLY A 251 13.50 1.24 5.98
N TYR A 252 12.99 0.68 4.88
CA TYR A 252 11.74 -0.10 4.92
C TYR A 252 11.84 -1.37 5.75
N TYR A 253 12.92 -2.14 5.60
CA TYR A 253 13.19 -3.31 6.44
C TYR A 253 13.36 -2.90 7.92
N LEU A 254 14.13 -1.83 8.18
CA LEU A 254 14.39 -1.37 9.56
C LEU A 254 13.11 -0.97 10.29
N ILE A 255 12.23 -0.20 9.64
CA ILE A 255 10.95 0.22 10.24
C ILE A 255 9.97 -0.93 10.36
N ALA A 256 9.89 -1.82 9.36
CA ALA A 256 9.03 -2.99 9.43
C ALA A 256 9.42 -3.93 10.59
N LYS A 257 10.73 -4.14 10.79
CA LYS A 257 11.24 -4.92 11.92
C LYS A 257 10.92 -4.25 13.26
N LYS A 258 11.16 -2.94 13.38
CA LYS A 258 10.87 -2.20 14.62
C LYS A 258 9.38 -2.24 14.99
N LEU A 259 8.50 -2.10 14.01
CA LEU A 259 7.05 -2.18 14.21
C LEU A 259 6.65 -3.59 14.71
N LEU A 260 7.20 -4.65 14.11
CA LEU A 260 6.94 -6.02 14.56
C LEU A 260 7.42 -6.24 16.00
N GLU A 261 8.66 -5.86 16.32
CA GLU A 261 9.23 -6.00 17.66
C GLU A 261 8.37 -5.28 18.71
N ALA A 262 8.00 -4.03 18.44
CA ALA A 262 7.15 -3.24 19.35
C ALA A 262 5.76 -3.87 19.55
N SER A 263 5.20 -4.48 18.50
CA SER A 263 3.93 -5.23 18.61
C SER A 263 4.08 -6.51 19.42
N GLU A 264 5.20 -7.23 19.29
CA GLU A 264 5.49 -8.47 20.00
C GLU A 264 5.82 -8.24 21.49
N GLU A 265 6.27 -7.03 21.87
CA GLU A 265 6.40 -6.63 23.29
C GLU A 265 5.07 -6.76 24.05
N TRP A 266 3.93 -6.67 23.37
CA TRP A 266 2.60 -6.82 23.97
C TRP A 266 2.15 -8.27 24.14
N ASN A 267 2.91 -9.27 23.66
CA ASN A 267 2.52 -10.68 23.72
C ASN A 267 2.14 -11.16 25.13
N PHE A 268 2.74 -10.60 26.19
CA PHE A 268 2.45 -11.00 27.58
C PHE A 268 1.01 -10.70 28.02
N MET A 269 0.34 -9.72 27.39
CA MET A 269 -1.03 -9.33 27.71
C MET A 269 -2.09 -10.19 27.01
N TYR A 270 -1.69 -10.91 25.97
CA TYR A 270 -2.62 -11.66 25.12
C TYR A 270 -2.35 -13.16 25.27
N SER A 271 -3.42 -13.94 25.47
CA SER A 271 -3.32 -15.40 25.48
C SER A 271 -2.95 -15.87 24.08
N THR A 272 -1.67 -16.13 23.85
CA THR A 272 -1.11 -16.43 22.53
C THR A 272 -1.84 -17.61 21.88
N SER A 273 -2.65 -17.35 20.84
CA SER A 273 -2.88 -18.37 19.82
C SER A 273 -1.57 -18.47 19.05
N ALA A 274 -0.93 -19.65 19.08
CA ALA A 274 0.37 -19.92 18.47
C ALA A 274 0.59 -19.12 17.17
N THR A 275 1.73 -18.41 17.08
CA THR A 275 2.19 -17.86 15.81
C THR A 275 2.20 -19.00 14.78
N PRO A 276 1.72 -18.78 13.55
CA PRO A 276 1.73 -19.83 12.56
C PRO A 276 3.15 -20.39 12.42
N ASN A 277 3.34 -21.71 12.48
CA ASN A 277 4.66 -22.36 12.39
C ASN A 277 5.46 -22.00 11.11
N ASN A 278 4.83 -21.31 10.14
CA ASN A 278 5.41 -20.84 8.88
C ASN A 278 5.25 -19.32 8.71
N ASP A 279 5.67 -18.53 9.69
CA ASP A 279 5.67 -17.08 9.51
C ASP A 279 6.88 -16.62 8.65
N GLU A 280 6.60 -16.30 7.40
CA GLU A 280 7.60 -15.82 6.42
C GLU A 280 8.31 -14.52 6.88
N LEU A 281 7.64 -13.66 7.65
CA LEU A 281 8.22 -12.40 8.17
C LEU A 281 9.26 -12.67 9.24
N GLU A 282 8.96 -13.55 10.21
CA GLU A 282 9.95 -13.95 11.21
C GLU A 282 11.15 -14.66 10.57
N GLN A 283 10.89 -15.53 9.58
CA GLN A 283 11.93 -16.21 8.84
C GLN A 283 12.82 -15.21 8.10
N LEU A 284 12.24 -14.16 7.50
CA LEU A 284 12.98 -13.07 6.86
C LEU A 284 13.92 -12.39 7.86
N PHE A 285 13.41 -11.97 9.03
CA PHE A 285 14.19 -11.25 10.03
C PHE A 285 15.23 -12.10 10.76
N LYS A 286 15.03 -13.42 10.81
CA LYS A 286 16.02 -14.38 11.34
C LYS A 286 17.05 -14.81 10.28
N SER A 287 16.75 -14.60 9.00
CA SER A 287 17.64 -15.00 7.91
C SER A 287 18.89 -14.13 7.82
N LYS A 288 19.99 -14.69 7.31
CA LYS A 288 21.20 -13.91 6.96
C LYS A 288 21.06 -13.17 5.62
N LYS A 289 19.85 -13.07 5.07
CA LYS A 289 19.60 -12.45 3.77
C LYS A 289 19.83 -10.94 3.82
N TYR A 290 19.54 -10.32 4.97
CA TYR A 290 19.77 -8.90 5.23
C TYR A 290 20.78 -8.76 6.38
N ASN A 291 21.96 -8.19 6.08
CA ASN A 291 22.89 -7.78 7.13
C ASN A 291 22.41 -6.46 7.74
N GLU A 292 21.77 -6.53 8.90
CA GLU A 292 21.14 -5.36 9.54
C GLU A 292 22.12 -4.26 9.90
N LYS A 293 23.34 -4.60 10.34
CA LYS A 293 24.37 -3.61 10.66
C LYS A 293 24.79 -2.83 9.41
N LEU A 294 25.00 -3.53 8.30
CA LEU A 294 25.30 -2.90 7.03
C LEU A 294 24.11 -2.09 6.51
N LEU A 295 22.88 -2.58 6.69
CA LEU A 295 21.67 -1.86 6.31
C LEU A 295 21.51 -0.55 7.08
N MET A 296 21.76 -0.56 8.39
CA MET A 296 21.76 0.64 9.23
C MET A 296 22.85 1.62 8.80
N LYS A 297 24.05 1.12 8.47
CA LYS A 297 25.14 1.94 7.93
C LYS A 297 24.74 2.60 6.60
N LEU A 298 24.25 1.81 5.64
CA LEU A 298 23.83 2.31 4.33
C LEU A 298 22.64 3.28 4.45
N TYR A 299 21.67 3.00 5.32
CA TYR A 299 20.63 3.97 5.64
C TYR A 299 21.24 5.30 6.09
N TRP A 300 22.18 5.26 7.05
CA TRP A 300 22.81 6.46 7.60
C TRP A 300 23.61 7.24 6.56
N ASP A 301 24.39 6.54 5.74
CA ASP A 301 25.24 7.13 4.71
C ASP A 301 24.42 7.78 3.58
N TYR A 302 23.25 7.23 3.24
CA TYR A 302 22.41 7.69 2.12
C TYR A 302 21.16 8.49 2.52
N ARG A 303 20.89 8.69 3.81
CA ARG A 303 19.66 9.33 4.30
C ARG A 303 19.41 10.73 3.72
N ASP A 304 20.48 11.48 3.44
CA ASP A 304 20.41 12.87 2.99
C ASP A 304 20.55 12.99 1.46
N SER A 305 20.76 11.88 0.73
CA SER A 305 21.16 11.91 -0.69
C SER A 305 20.00 11.81 -1.70
N TYR A 306 19.01 10.94 -1.45
CA TYR A 306 17.96 10.63 -2.43
C TYR A 306 16.61 11.25 -2.11
N ASN A 307 16.17 11.12 -0.86
CA ASN A 307 14.91 11.68 -0.38
C ASN A 307 15.04 12.04 1.11
N PRO A 308 15.43 13.29 1.44
CA PRO A 308 15.74 13.67 2.81
C PRO A 308 14.51 13.77 3.73
N LEU A 309 13.30 13.69 3.18
CA LEU A 309 12.05 13.69 3.93
C LEU A 309 11.59 12.26 4.29
N ALA A 310 12.00 11.26 3.53
CA ALA A 310 11.71 9.84 3.79
C ALA A 310 12.64 9.24 4.85
N ARG A 311 12.47 9.64 6.11
CA ARG A 311 13.34 9.24 7.23
C ARG A 311 12.65 8.30 8.21
N LEU A 312 13.46 7.49 8.88
CA LEU A 312 13.07 6.79 10.10
C LEU A 312 12.77 7.79 11.21
N SER A 313 12.02 7.36 12.22
CA SER A 313 11.73 8.22 13.37
C SER A 313 13.02 8.68 14.07
N PRO A 314 13.01 9.87 14.72
CA PRO A 314 14.19 10.37 15.42
C PRO A 314 14.74 9.40 16.48
N GLN A 315 13.87 8.60 17.10
CA GLN A 315 14.25 7.59 18.08
C GLN A 315 15.04 6.45 17.42
N MET A 316 14.59 5.97 16.26
CA MET A 316 15.30 4.95 15.49
C MET A 316 16.63 5.46 14.95
N GLU A 317 16.68 6.69 14.45
CA GLU A 317 17.95 7.28 14.00
C GLU A 317 18.95 7.44 15.15
N ALA A 318 18.50 7.85 16.34
CA ALA A 318 19.35 7.93 17.52
C ALA A 318 19.84 6.55 18.00
N GLU A 319 19.06 5.48 17.78
CA GLU A 319 19.45 4.09 18.04
C GLU A 319 20.51 3.62 17.04
N ILE A 320 20.31 3.92 15.74
CA ILE A 320 21.30 3.64 14.69
C ILE A 320 22.62 4.35 15.00
N GLN A 321 22.59 5.65 15.32
CA GLN A 321 23.77 6.44 15.62
C GLN A 321 24.61 5.87 16.77
N ARG A 322 23.94 5.39 17.83
CA ARG A 322 24.61 4.77 18.99
C ARG A 322 25.26 3.44 18.64
N THR A 323 24.67 2.71 17.70
CA THR A 323 25.11 1.36 17.30
C THR A 323 26.17 1.42 16.20
N SER A 324 26.13 2.43 15.34
CA SER A 324 27.13 2.70 14.30
C SER A 324 28.37 3.35 14.91
N ILE A 325 29.34 2.53 15.31
CA ILE A 325 30.67 2.98 15.78
C ILE A 325 31.54 3.57 14.63
N ALA A 326 31.07 3.54 13.38
CA ALA A 326 31.83 4.02 12.23
C ALA A 326 31.55 5.51 11.94
N SER A 327 32.62 6.31 11.85
CA SER A 327 32.56 7.68 11.35
C SER A 327 31.82 7.73 10.01
N SER A 328 30.80 8.57 9.92
CA SER A 328 30.06 8.84 8.68
C SER A 328 31.02 9.16 7.53
N TYR A 329 30.72 8.68 6.33
CA TYR A 329 31.35 9.22 5.12
C TYR A 329 31.06 10.72 5.04
N LYS A 330 32.09 11.56 5.18
CA LYS A 330 31.98 13.00 4.88
C LYS A 330 32.20 13.19 3.39
N PRO A 331 31.24 13.74 2.64
CA PRO A 331 31.45 13.99 1.24
C PRO A 331 32.61 14.97 1.06
N ILE A 332 33.47 14.69 0.07
CA ILE A 332 34.76 15.37 -0.15
C ILE A 332 34.62 16.90 -0.25
N TRP A 333 33.46 17.41 -0.67
CA TRP A 333 33.20 18.84 -0.84
C TRP A 333 33.04 19.61 0.49
N GLU A 334 32.76 18.95 1.61
CA GLU A 334 32.76 19.59 2.94
C GLU A 334 34.18 19.91 3.44
N ASN A 335 35.20 19.25 2.88
CA ASN A 335 36.61 19.49 3.24
C ASN A 335 37.30 20.54 2.34
N SER A 336 36.60 21.10 1.34
CA SER A 336 37.20 22.00 0.34
C SER A 336 36.92 23.50 0.53
N TRP A 337 36.33 23.92 1.66
CA TRP A 337 36.14 25.34 1.99
C TRP A 337 37.05 25.77 3.16
N GLY A 338 38.34 25.48 3.01
CA GLY A 338 39.39 25.89 3.93
C GLY A 338 40.68 26.19 3.17
N CYS A 339 40.65 27.20 2.31
CA CYS A 339 41.80 27.94 1.80
C CYS A 339 41.41 29.41 1.67
#